data_AF-A0A6J4TD66-F1
#
_entry.id   AF-A0A6J4TD66-F1
#
_cell.length_a   1.000
_cell.length_b   1.000
_cell.length_c   1.000
_cell.angle_alpha   90.00
_cell.angle_beta   90.00
_cell.angle_gamma   90.00
#
_symmetry.space_group_name_H-M   'P 1'
#
loop_
_entity.id
_entity.type
_entity.pdbx_description
1 polymer ?
#
loop_
_entity_poly.entity_id
_entity_poly.type
_entity_poly.pdbx_seq_one_letter_code
_entity_poly.pdbx_strand_id
1 'polypeptide(L)'
;MRARSLVLVSVLTVAVAANATAAIPPPAERIAPGVTAGGIDVSNLTVLQAAQKLKVEATPGLTAKPVVLGVAGRPWTLTAEQAKLKVNGTRTAQAALALAAPGDVPLVVQHSQQAVAKFVDGVARKVRKPPRNATLRITLRRMVVRRAKAGRGLDAVAARKRVDAALADPAADRTLHQRLSRLRAPINANDVRRLNRTVITIDKSNFRLRLFKNLKFAKSYGVAVGLPAYPTPSGRFSIASKQVNPTWSVPNSPWAGELQGTTVAGGSAANPLKARWMGIANGIGIHGTGEGYSIGKRASHGCIRMHVADVIALYKRVSVGTQVLIA
;
A
#
# COMPACT_ATOMS: atom_id res chain seq x y z
N MET A 1 -28.73 -47.34 -77.39
CA MET A 1 -27.59 -47.96 -76.68
C MET A 1 -27.99 -48.19 -75.22
N ARG A 2 -28.01 -49.49 -74.85
CA ARG A 2 -27.94 -50.11 -73.50
C ARG A 2 -28.69 -49.49 -72.31
N ALA A 3 -29.74 -50.22 -71.93
CA ALA A 3 -30.35 -50.26 -70.60
C ALA A 3 -29.35 -50.70 -69.51
N ARG A 4 -29.57 -50.21 -68.28
CA ARG A 4 -29.21 -50.89 -67.03
C ARG A 4 -30.32 -50.67 -66.00
N SER A 5 -30.99 -51.77 -65.68
CA SER A 5 -31.94 -51.92 -64.59
C SER A 5 -31.25 -51.77 -63.23
N LEU A 6 -31.93 -51.16 -62.26
CA LEU A 6 -31.62 -51.33 -60.84
C LEU A 6 -32.94 -51.57 -60.10
N VAL A 7 -33.01 -52.76 -59.53
CA VAL A 7 -34.10 -53.32 -58.74
C VAL A 7 -34.17 -52.59 -57.41
N LEU A 8 -35.30 -51.95 -57.10
CA LEU A 8 -35.58 -51.45 -55.75
C LEU A 8 -36.34 -52.54 -54.99
N VAL A 9 -35.68 -53.12 -53.99
CA VAL A 9 -36.28 -54.06 -53.03
C VAL A 9 -37.04 -53.24 -51.99
N SER A 10 -38.37 -53.33 -52.01
CA SER A 10 -39.25 -52.72 -51.01
C SER A 10 -39.28 -53.58 -49.75
N VAL A 11 -38.54 -53.18 -48.71
CA VAL A 11 -38.63 -53.76 -47.37
C VAL A 11 -39.78 -53.08 -46.63
N LEU A 12 -40.91 -53.80 -46.49
CA LEU A 12 -42.05 -53.37 -45.69
C LEU A 12 -41.71 -53.54 -44.21
N THR A 13 -41.35 -52.45 -43.51
CA THR A 13 -41.21 -52.44 -42.06
C THR A 13 -42.54 -52.06 -41.42
N VAL A 14 -43.15 -53.02 -40.72
CA VAL A 14 -44.35 -52.80 -39.91
C VAL A 14 -43.94 -52.02 -38.65
N ALA A 15 -44.29 -50.74 -38.58
CA ALA A 15 -44.13 -49.94 -37.38
C ALA A 15 -45.23 -50.29 -36.38
N VAL A 16 -44.90 -51.08 -35.36
CA VAL A 16 -45.78 -51.29 -34.20
C VAL A 16 -45.76 -50.00 -33.37
N ALA A 17 -46.84 -49.23 -33.43
CA ALA A 17 -47.04 -48.08 -32.56
C ALA A 17 -47.27 -48.58 -31.13
N ALA A 18 -46.22 -48.53 -30.30
CA ALA A 18 -46.37 -48.69 -28.86
C ALA A 18 -47.06 -47.43 -28.31
N ASN A 19 -48.35 -47.55 -27.98
CA ASN A 19 -49.08 -46.55 -27.21
C ASN A 19 -48.49 -46.49 -25.80
N ALA A 20 -47.48 -45.63 -25.60
CA ALA A 20 -47.06 -45.23 -24.27
C ALA A 20 -48.16 -44.36 -23.67
N THR A 21 -48.96 -44.94 -22.77
CA THR A 21 -49.83 -44.17 -21.87
C THR A 21 -48.94 -43.30 -21.01
N ALA A 22 -48.86 -42.01 -21.35
CA ALA A 22 -48.22 -41.01 -20.49
C ALA A 22 -48.95 -41.00 -19.15
N ALA A 23 -48.30 -41.50 -18.10
CA ALA A 23 -48.82 -41.42 -16.74
C ALA A 23 -49.16 -39.95 -16.42
N ILE A 24 -50.38 -39.71 -15.95
CA ILE A 24 -50.80 -38.39 -15.48
C ILE A 24 -49.82 -37.98 -14.38
N PRO A 25 -49.04 -36.90 -14.53
CA PRO A 25 -48.13 -36.46 -13.49
C PRO A 25 -48.94 -36.16 -12.22
N PRO A 26 -48.44 -36.56 -11.03
CA PRO A 26 -49.13 -36.27 -9.78
C PRO A 26 -49.40 -34.76 -9.66
N PRO A 27 -50.54 -34.36 -9.05
CA PRO A 27 -50.88 -32.96 -8.89
C PRO A 27 -49.72 -32.22 -8.21
N ALA A 28 -49.35 -31.07 -8.77
CA ALA A 28 -48.25 -30.27 -8.24
C ALA A 28 -48.53 -29.90 -6.78
N GLU A 29 -47.54 -30.14 -5.92
CA GLU A 29 -47.61 -29.86 -4.49
C GLU A 29 -47.93 -28.36 -4.24
N ARG A 30 -48.81 -28.10 -3.28
CA ARG A 30 -49.33 -26.75 -2.98
C ARG A 30 -48.99 -26.35 -1.56
N ILE A 31 -48.70 -25.08 -1.37
CA ILE A 31 -48.42 -24.49 -0.05
C ILE A 31 -49.69 -24.54 0.81
N ALA A 32 -49.54 -24.90 2.09
CA ALA A 32 -50.64 -25.03 3.03
C ALA A 32 -51.47 -23.73 3.16
N PRO A 33 -52.78 -23.83 3.44
CA PRO A 33 -53.61 -22.66 3.73
C PRO A 33 -53.10 -21.87 4.94
N GLY A 34 -53.16 -20.54 4.86
CA GLY A 34 -52.74 -19.64 5.95
C GLY A 34 -51.23 -19.42 6.04
N VAL A 35 -50.46 -19.83 5.02
CA VAL A 35 -49.02 -19.57 4.94
C VAL A 35 -48.76 -18.25 4.22
N THR A 36 -47.95 -17.42 4.85
CA THR A 36 -47.49 -16.13 4.31
C THR A 36 -45.97 -16.14 4.17
N ALA A 37 -45.44 -15.27 3.32
CA ALA A 37 -44.01 -15.06 3.19
C ALA A 37 -43.69 -13.56 3.20
N GLY A 38 -43.09 -13.08 4.29
CA GLY A 38 -42.93 -11.66 4.55
C GLY A 38 -44.26 -10.90 4.57
N GLY A 39 -45.32 -11.56 5.05
CA GLY A 39 -46.68 -11.02 5.09
C GLY A 39 -47.46 -11.07 3.76
N ILE A 40 -46.89 -11.62 2.69
CA ILE A 40 -47.59 -11.86 1.42
C ILE A 40 -48.22 -13.24 1.45
N ASP A 41 -49.53 -13.33 1.20
CA ASP A 41 -50.25 -14.61 1.14
C ASP A 41 -49.80 -15.45 -0.06
N VAL A 42 -49.33 -16.67 0.24
CA VAL A 42 -48.89 -17.67 -0.75
C VAL A 42 -49.67 -18.97 -0.64
N SER A 43 -50.76 -18.97 0.13
CA SER A 43 -51.62 -20.12 0.36
C SER A 43 -52.14 -20.73 -0.93
N ASN A 44 -52.19 -22.07 -1.00
CA ASN A 44 -52.74 -22.85 -2.11
C ASN A 44 -52.03 -22.67 -3.47
N LEU A 45 -50.93 -21.92 -3.52
CA LEU A 45 -50.13 -21.74 -4.72
C LEU A 45 -49.12 -22.89 -4.89
N THR A 46 -48.79 -23.21 -6.14
CA THR A 46 -47.59 -24.02 -6.42
C THR A 46 -46.33 -23.19 -6.16
N VAL A 47 -45.18 -23.83 -5.97
CA VAL A 47 -43.88 -23.16 -5.76
C VAL A 47 -43.58 -22.14 -6.86
N LEU A 48 -43.91 -22.45 -8.13
CA LEU A 48 -43.68 -21.54 -9.26
C LEU A 48 -44.59 -20.31 -9.21
N GLN A 49 -45.88 -20.51 -8.90
CA GLN A 49 -46.84 -19.41 -8.77
C GLN A 49 -46.48 -18.50 -7.59
N ALA A 50 -46.17 -19.09 -6.43
CA ALA A 50 -45.73 -18.36 -5.25
C ALA A 50 -44.42 -17.60 -5.53
N ALA A 51 -43.43 -18.22 -6.19
CA ALA A 51 -42.18 -17.57 -6.53
C ALA A 51 -42.37 -16.34 -7.45
N GLN A 52 -43.27 -16.44 -8.44
CA GLN A 52 -43.61 -15.32 -9.32
C GLN A 52 -44.32 -14.20 -8.56
N LYS A 53 -45.32 -14.55 -7.74
CA LYS A 53 -46.05 -13.61 -6.89
C LYS A 53 -45.11 -12.84 -5.95
N LEU A 54 -44.27 -13.55 -5.20
CA LEU A 54 -43.29 -12.96 -4.29
C LEU A 54 -42.31 -12.03 -5.00
N LYS A 55 -41.88 -12.38 -6.22
CA LYS A 55 -40.98 -11.53 -7.01
C LYS A 55 -41.64 -10.19 -7.39
N VAL A 56 -42.95 -10.17 -7.67
CA VAL A 56 -43.67 -8.95 -8.03
C VAL A 56 -44.03 -8.14 -6.79
N GLU A 57 -44.65 -8.77 -5.81
CA GLU A 57 -45.26 -8.09 -4.66
C GLU A 57 -44.25 -7.70 -3.56
N ALA A 58 -43.17 -8.49 -3.36
CA ALA A 58 -42.19 -8.16 -2.31
C ALA A 58 -41.10 -7.18 -2.76
N THR A 59 -40.90 -7.00 -4.08
CA THR A 59 -39.83 -6.14 -4.61
C THR A 59 -39.98 -4.66 -4.21
N PRO A 60 -41.16 -4.02 -4.31
CA PRO A 60 -41.33 -2.62 -3.91
C PRO A 60 -40.97 -2.34 -2.44
N GLY A 61 -41.34 -3.24 -1.53
CA GLY A 61 -41.03 -3.10 -0.11
C GLY A 61 -39.52 -3.20 0.18
N LEU A 62 -38.80 -4.04 -0.59
CA LEU A 62 -37.35 -4.19 -0.48
C LEU A 62 -36.59 -3.01 -1.09
N THR A 63 -37.10 -2.40 -2.15
CA THR A 63 -36.42 -1.27 -2.82
C THR A 63 -36.62 0.05 -2.10
N ALA A 64 -37.65 0.18 -1.27
CA ALA A 64 -37.96 1.40 -0.51
C ALA A 64 -36.94 1.75 0.59
N LYS A 65 -36.19 0.76 1.11
CA LYS A 65 -35.29 0.95 2.27
C LYS A 65 -33.81 0.80 1.88
N PRO A 66 -33.09 1.90 1.57
CA PRO A 66 -31.67 1.82 1.28
C PRO A 66 -30.84 1.57 2.55
N VAL A 67 -29.64 1.01 2.39
CA VAL A 67 -28.68 0.87 3.50
C VAL A 67 -27.90 2.18 3.66
N VAL A 68 -27.90 2.74 4.86
CA VAL A 68 -27.16 3.95 5.24
C VAL A 68 -25.99 3.56 6.14
N LEU A 69 -24.76 3.71 5.64
CA LEU A 69 -23.54 3.51 6.41
C LEU A 69 -23.02 4.86 6.91
N GLY A 70 -23.20 5.14 8.19
CA GLY A 70 -22.63 6.30 8.89
C GLY A 70 -21.16 6.11 9.21
N VAL A 71 -20.29 6.91 8.60
CA VAL A 71 -18.84 6.91 8.85
C VAL A 71 -18.32 8.34 8.99
N ALA A 72 -17.59 8.60 10.07
CA ALA A 72 -16.99 9.91 10.35
C ALA A 72 -18.02 11.08 10.35
N GLY A 73 -19.22 10.82 10.87
CA GLY A 73 -20.30 11.82 10.93
C GLY A 73 -20.97 12.10 9.59
N ARG A 74 -20.70 11.30 8.55
CA ARG A 74 -21.34 11.42 7.23
C ARG A 74 -22.11 10.14 6.88
N PRO A 75 -23.36 10.25 6.42
CA PRO A 75 -24.11 9.11 5.90
C PRO A 75 -23.66 8.77 4.48
N TRP A 76 -23.57 7.48 4.18
CA TRP A 76 -23.30 6.95 2.84
C TRP A 76 -24.38 5.95 2.48
N THR A 77 -25.07 6.17 1.36
CA THR A 77 -26.26 5.39 1.01
C THR A 77 -25.96 4.39 -0.10
N LEU A 78 -26.39 3.14 0.09
CA LEU A 78 -26.41 2.09 -0.90
C LEU A 78 -27.87 1.75 -1.21
N THR A 79 -28.32 2.05 -2.43
CA THR A 79 -29.69 1.74 -2.85
C THR A 79 -29.85 0.26 -3.18
N ALA A 80 -31.09 -0.23 -3.16
CA ALA A 80 -31.41 -1.59 -3.56
C ALA A 80 -30.98 -1.90 -5.01
N GLU A 81 -31.14 -0.93 -5.92
CA GLU A 81 -30.68 -1.03 -7.31
C GLU A 81 -29.16 -1.21 -7.39
N GLN A 82 -28.40 -0.35 -6.69
CA GLN A 82 -26.94 -0.44 -6.64
C GLN A 82 -26.48 -1.77 -6.06
N ALA A 83 -27.13 -2.24 -4.99
CA ALA A 83 -26.86 -3.53 -4.36
C ALA A 83 -27.30 -4.73 -5.22
N LYS A 84 -28.06 -4.50 -6.29
CA LYS A 84 -28.72 -5.54 -7.10
C LYS A 84 -29.58 -6.46 -6.23
N LEU A 85 -30.32 -5.87 -5.30
CA LEU A 85 -31.16 -6.57 -4.35
C LEU A 85 -32.34 -7.23 -5.06
N LYS A 86 -32.57 -8.51 -4.82
CA LYS A 86 -33.64 -9.31 -5.44
C LYS A 86 -34.19 -10.33 -4.45
N VAL A 87 -35.49 -10.59 -4.53
CA VAL A 87 -36.13 -11.71 -3.82
C VAL A 87 -35.77 -13.01 -4.52
N ASN A 88 -35.31 -14.00 -3.77
CA ASN A 88 -35.27 -15.38 -4.24
C ASN A 88 -36.65 -16.01 -3.98
N GLY A 89 -37.58 -15.75 -4.89
CA GLY A 89 -38.96 -16.24 -4.80
C GLY A 89 -39.03 -17.76 -4.72
N THR A 90 -38.16 -18.47 -5.44
CA THR A 90 -38.13 -19.94 -5.44
C THR A 90 -37.74 -20.51 -4.09
N ARG A 91 -36.64 -20.06 -3.48
CA ARG A 91 -36.23 -20.54 -2.15
C ARG A 91 -37.24 -20.17 -1.06
N THR A 92 -37.81 -18.98 -1.15
CA THR A 92 -38.83 -18.52 -0.21
C THR A 92 -40.10 -19.39 -0.33
N ALA A 93 -40.57 -19.66 -1.55
CA ALA A 93 -41.73 -20.51 -1.81
C ALA A 93 -41.47 -21.98 -1.40
N GLN A 94 -40.25 -22.49 -1.56
CA GLN A 94 -39.87 -23.82 -1.06
C GLN A 94 -39.91 -23.88 0.47
N ALA A 95 -39.45 -22.83 1.16
CA ALA A 95 -39.56 -22.74 2.62
C ALA A 95 -41.03 -22.64 3.08
N ALA A 96 -41.86 -21.91 2.34
CA ALA A 96 -43.30 -21.82 2.60
C ALA A 96 -44.00 -23.18 2.41
N LEU A 97 -43.64 -23.93 1.36
CA LEU A 97 -44.19 -25.27 1.11
C LEU A 97 -43.84 -26.25 2.24
N ALA A 98 -42.62 -26.16 2.77
CA ALA A 98 -42.18 -26.98 3.90
C ALA A 98 -42.92 -26.64 5.21
N LEU A 99 -43.60 -25.49 5.28
CA LEU A 99 -44.45 -25.12 6.41
C LEU A 99 -45.80 -25.86 6.29
N ALA A 100 -45.92 -26.99 6.98
CA ALA A 100 -47.12 -27.84 6.94
C ALA A 100 -48.34 -27.26 7.71
N ALA A 101 -48.20 -26.07 8.29
CA ALA A 101 -49.22 -25.39 9.09
C ALA A 101 -49.18 -23.86 8.83
N PRO A 102 -50.25 -23.11 9.16
CA PRO A 102 -50.27 -21.66 9.03
C PRO A 102 -49.10 -20.96 9.72
N GLY A 103 -48.53 -19.95 9.07
CA GLY A 103 -47.40 -19.17 9.61
C GLY A 103 -46.73 -18.29 8.56
N ASP A 104 -45.77 -17.46 8.98
CA ASP A 104 -45.01 -16.58 8.09
C ASP A 104 -43.56 -17.08 7.94
N VAL A 105 -43.09 -17.17 6.69
CA VAL A 105 -41.68 -17.46 6.40
C VAL A 105 -40.93 -16.19 5.99
N PRO A 106 -39.68 -16.00 6.44
CA PRO A 106 -38.91 -14.83 6.06
C PRO A 106 -38.57 -14.85 4.57
N LEU A 107 -38.63 -13.68 3.92
CA LEU A 107 -38.21 -13.55 2.52
C LEU A 107 -36.72 -13.85 2.39
N VAL A 108 -36.37 -14.79 1.51
CA VAL A 108 -34.98 -15.05 1.16
C VAL A 108 -34.54 -14.02 0.13
N VAL A 109 -33.59 -13.16 0.51
CA VAL A 109 -33.08 -12.08 -0.33
C VAL A 109 -31.68 -12.39 -0.83
N GLN A 110 -31.38 -11.95 -2.05
CA GLN A 110 -30.07 -12.04 -2.67
C GLN A 110 -29.59 -10.65 -3.11
N HIS A 111 -28.28 -10.43 -3.03
CA HIS A 111 -27.64 -9.19 -3.43
C HIS A 111 -26.24 -9.45 -4.01
N SER A 112 -25.67 -8.42 -4.64
CA SER A 112 -24.32 -8.50 -5.21
C SER A 112 -23.25 -8.15 -4.18
N GLN A 113 -22.50 -9.15 -3.75
CA GLN A 113 -21.30 -9.00 -2.92
C GLN A 113 -20.28 -8.02 -3.53
N GLN A 114 -20.13 -8.05 -4.85
CA GLN A 114 -19.24 -7.14 -5.57
C GLN A 114 -19.74 -5.68 -5.51
N ALA A 115 -21.05 -5.45 -5.57
CA ALA A 115 -21.62 -4.11 -5.43
C ALA A 115 -21.40 -3.54 -4.03
N VAL A 116 -21.62 -4.37 -3.00
CA VAL A 116 -21.33 -4.01 -1.60
C VAL A 116 -19.84 -3.68 -1.43
N ALA A 117 -18.96 -4.50 -1.99
CA ALA A 117 -17.52 -4.23 -1.95
C ALA A 117 -17.16 -2.91 -2.61
N LYS A 118 -17.65 -2.65 -3.84
CA LYS A 118 -17.40 -1.38 -4.55
C LYS A 118 -17.89 -0.17 -3.76
N PHE A 119 -19.07 -0.27 -3.15
CA PHE A 119 -19.64 0.77 -2.30
C PHE A 119 -18.75 1.04 -1.07
N VAL A 120 -18.47 0.01 -0.27
CA VAL A 120 -17.66 0.14 0.96
C VAL A 120 -16.24 0.60 0.64
N ASP A 121 -15.62 0.11 -0.43
CA ASP A 121 -14.28 0.55 -0.85
C ASP A 121 -14.30 2.02 -1.31
N GLY A 122 -15.38 2.45 -1.98
CA GLY A 122 -15.61 3.85 -2.33
C GLY A 122 -15.69 4.76 -1.10
N VAL A 123 -16.45 4.34 -0.08
CA VAL A 123 -16.53 5.04 1.21
C VAL A 123 -15.16 5.05 1.87
N ALA A 124 -14.49 3.89 1.97
CA ALA A 124 -13.19 3.74 2.59
C ALA A 124 -12.14 4.68 1.98
N ARG A 125 -12.11 4.83 0.65
CA ARG A 125 -11.21 5.77 -0.05
C ARG A 125 -11.50 7.22 0.34
N LYS A 126 -12.77 7.63 0.36
CA LYS A 126 -13.18 9.02 0.65
C LYS A 126 -12.93 9.43 2.11
N VAL A 127 -13.05 8.50 3.06
CA VAL A 127 -12.84 8.78 4.49
C VAL A 127 -11.39 8.54 4.95
N ARG A 128 -10.54 7.93 4.11
CA ARG A 128 -9.17 7.59 4.46
C ARG A 128 -8.31 8.84 4.58
N LYS A 129 -7.63 8.96 5.71
CA LYS A 129 -6.52 9.89 5.92
C LYS A 129 -5.25 9.09 6.11
N PRO A 130 -4.29 9.10 5.16
CA PRO A 130 -3.09 8.29 5.27
C PRO A 130 -2.23 8.74 6.47
N PRO A 131 -1.52 7.82 7.14
CA PRO A 131 -0.56 8.20 8.17
C PRO A 131 0.64 8.91 7.53
N ARG A 132 1.31 9.76 8.30
CA ARG A 132 2.55 10.45 7.88
C ARG A 132 3.72 9.94 8.70
N ASN A 133 4.76 9.49 8.00
CA ASN A 133 6.01 9.05 8.62
C ASN A 133 6.68 10.17 9.43
N ALA A 134 7.41 9.76 10.46
CA ALA A 134 8.38 10.62 11.10
C ALA A 134 9.50 10.96 10.10
N THR A 135 10.06 12.15 10.21
CA THR A 135 11.15 12.61 9.34
C THR A 135 12.27 13.25 10.12
N LEU A 136 13.48 13.24 9.55
CA LEU A 136 14.64 13.96 10.08
C LEU A 136 14.95 15.17 9.22
N ARG A 137 14.95 16.36 9.80
CA ARG A 137 15.52 17.55 9.19
C ARG A 137 16.92 17.78 9.75
N ILE A 138 17.92 17.52 8.91
CA ILE A 138 19.33 17.78 9.17
C ILE A 138 19.63 19.23 8.79
N THR A 139 20.15 20.01 9.73
CA THR A 139 20.72 21.35 9.52
C THR A 139 22.19 21.33 9.96
N LEU A 140 22.96 22.38 9.65
CA LEU A 140 24.38 22.47 10.04
C LEU A 140 24.67 22.31 11.53
N ARG A 141 23.70 22.62 12.40
CA ARG A 141 23.91 22.64 13.86
C ARG A 141 22.89 21.83 14.67
N ARG A 142 21.77 21.42 14.04
CA ARG A 142 20.67 20.76 14.74
C ARG A 142 20.06 19.62 13.91
N MET A 143 19.70 18.54 14.59
CA MET A 143 18.98 17.40 14.04
C MET A 143 17.54 17.42 14.57
N VAL A 144 16.57 17.76 13.72
CA VAL A 144 15.18 17.96 14.14
C VAL A 144 14.31 16.79 13.67
N VAL A 145 13.86 15.96 14.61
CA VAL A 145 12.92 14.87 14.31
C VAL A 145 11.49 15.41 14.35
N ARG A 146 10.79 15.32 13.23
CA ARG A 146 9.34 15.52 13.19
C ARG A 146 8.66 14.19 13.49
N ARG A 147 7.79 14.16 14.51
CA ARG A 147 7.08 12.95 14.93
C ARG A 147 6.11 12.49 13.83
N ALA A 148 5.90 11.18 13.75
CA ALA A 148 4.90 10.59 12.89
C ALA A 148 3.49 11.05 13.30
N LYS A 149 2.59 11.17 12.32
CA LYS A 149 1.16 11.43 12.55
C LYS A 149 0.36 10.21 12.15
N ALA A 150 -0.51 9.76 13.04
CA ALA A 150 -1.42 8.66 12.74
C ALA A 150 -2.45 9.07 11.68
N GLY A 151 -2.79 8.11 10.83
CA GLY A 151 -3.88 8.21 9.87
C GLY A 151 -5.16 7.61 10.45
N ARG A 152 -6.20 7.58 9.63
CA ARG A 152 -7.48 6.94 9.93
C ARG A 152 -8.01 6.26 8.67
N GLY A 153 -8.68 5.13 8.83
CA GLY A 153 -9.26 4.37 7.73
C GLY A 153 -10.46 3.57 8.18
N LEU A 154 -11.31 3.22 7.22
CA LEU A 154 -12.43 2.31 7.42
C LEU A 154 -11.91 0.88 7.39
N ASP A 155 -12.34 0.04 8.35
CA ASP A 155 -12.20 -1.40 8.22
C ASP A 155 -13.22 -1.89 7.18
N ALA A 156 -12.75 -2.03 5.93
CA ALA A 156 -13.60 -2.41 4.80
C ALA A 156 -14.15 -3.83 4.96
N VAL A 157 -13.41 -4.75 5.59
CA VAL A 157 -13.87 -6.13 5.77
C VAL A 157 -15.04 -6.15 6.74
N ALA A 158 -14.88 -5.51 7.91
CA ALA A 158 -15.94 -5.43 8.91
C ALA A 158 -17.17 -4.65 8.39
N ALA A 159 -16.95 -3.55 7.67
CA ALA A 159 -18.03 -2.77 7.08
C ALA A 159 -18.82 -3.56 6.02
N ARG A 160 -18.14 -4.28 5.11
CA ARG A 160 -18.81 -5.15 4.13
C ARG A 160 -19.67 -6.18 4.81
N LYS A 161 -19.11 -6.94 5.77
CA LYS A 161 -19.85 -7.95 6.53
C LYS A 161 -21.14 -7.40 7.18
N ARG A 162 -21.08 -6.19 7.72
CA ARG A 162 -22.26 -5.52 8.32
C ARG A 162 -23.29 -5.10 7.28
N VAL A 163 -22.85 -4.53 6.16
CA VAL A 163 -23.75 -4.17 5.04
C VAL A 163 -24.39 -5.42 4.43
N ASP A 164 -23.62 -6.49 4.25
CA ASP A 164 -24.12 -7.76 3.74
C ASP A 164 -25.17 -8.39 4.67
N ALA A 165 -24.92 -8.40 5.98
CA ALA A 165 -25.88 -8.87 6.98
C ALA A 165 -27.17 -8.04 6.95
N ALA A 166 -27.04 -6.70 6.87
CA ALA A 166 -28.19 -5.81 6.77
C ALA A 166 -28.99 -6.05 5.47
N LEU A 167 -28.33 -6.34 4.34
CA LEU A 167 -29.03 -6.61 3.07
C LEU A 167 -29.72 -7.97 3.05
N ALA A 168 -29.12 -8.98 3.67
CA ALA A 168 -29.61 -10.36 3.67
C ALA A 168 -30.88 -10.55 4.51
N ASP A 169 -31.09 -9.72 5.54
CA ASP A 169 -32.26 -9.75 6.40
C ASP A 169 -33.19 -8.55 6.10
N PRO A 170 -34.38 -8.78 5.51
CA PRO A 170 -35.39 -7.74 5.27
C PRO A 170 -35.80 -6.95 6.52
N ALA A 171 -35.74 -7.58 7.70
CA ALA A 171 -36.15 -6.99 8.98
C ALA A 171 -35.02 -6.23 9.68
N ALA A 172 -33.76 -6.42 9.27
CA ALA A 172 -32.61 -5.77 9.89
C ALA A 172 -32.62 -4.24 9.71
N ASP A 173 -32.09 -3.54 10.72
CA ASP A 173 -31.85 -2.11 10.64
C ASP A 173 -30.90 -1.79 9.48
N ARG A 174 -31.31 -0.82 8.66
CA ARG A 174 -30.58 -0.37 7.48
C ARG A 174 -29.66 0.81 7.80
N THR A 175 -29.64 1.30 9.05
CA THR A 175 -28.76 2.37 9.52
C THR A 175 -27.59 1.81 10.31
N LEU A 176 -26.42 1.76 9.67
CA LEU A 176 -25.21 1.16 10.23
C LEU A 176 -24.22 2.24 10.63
N HIS A 177 -23.59 2.11 11.80
CA HIS A 177 -22.50 2.99 12.22
C HIS A 177 -21.16 2.25 12.28
N GLN A 178 -20.17 2.75 11.54
CA GLN A 178 -18.82 2.19 11.53
C GLN A 178 -17.78 3.21 11.98
N ARG A 179 -17.04 2.85 13.04
CA ARG A 179 -15.92 3.66 13.54
C ARG A 179 -14.70 3.51 12.63
N LEU A 180 -13.95 4.59 12.50
CA LEU A 180 -12.65 4.57 11.82
C LEU A 180 -11.57 3.99 12.74
N SER A 181 -10.73 3.14 12.17
CA SER A 181 -9.56 2.57 12.82
C SER A 181 -8.35 3.50 12.67
N ARG A 182 -7.49 3.52 13.69
CA ARG A 182 -6.24 4.30 13.67
C ARG A 182 -5.21 3.59 12.80
N LEU A 183 -4.72 4.28 11.78
CA LEU A 183 -3.63 3.78 10.93
C LEU A 183 -2.30 4.27 11.50
N ARG A 184 -1.40 3.34 11.86
CA ARG A 184 -0.05 3.67 12.33
C ARG A 184 0.83 4.04 11.16
N ALA A 185 1.71 5.01 11.36
CA ALA A 185 2.74 5.31 10.36
C ALA A 185 3.81 4.22 10.38
N PRO A 186 4.27 3.75 9.20
CA PRO A 186 5.33 2.76 9.10
C PRO A 186 6.62 3.17 9.80
N ILE A 187 7.03 4.44 9.68
CA ILE A 187 8.27 4.96 10.27
C ILE A 187 7.93 5.91 11.41
N ASN A 188 8.36 5.55 12.62
CA ASN A 188 8.20 6.37 13.81
C ASN A 188 9.50 7.13 14.17
N ALA A 189 9.44 7.96 15.21
CA ALA A 189 10.57 8.81 15.61
C ALA A 189 11.79 8.01 16.11
N ASN A 190 11.58 6.82 16.68
CA ASN A 190 12.66 5.94 17.13
C ASN A 190 13.31 5.24 15.94
N ASP A 191 12.54 4.87 14.92
CA ASP A 191 13.10 4.34 13.66
C ASP A 191 13.99 5.38 12.99
N VAL A 192 13.54 6.64 12.91
CA VAL A 192 14.35 7.74 12.39
C VAL A 192 15.67 7.89 13.16
N ARG A 193 15.61 7.84 14.50
CA ARG A 193 16.81 7.89 15.36
C ARG A 193 17.76 6.71 15.12
N ARG A 194 17.20 5.50 14.98
CA ARG A 194 17.96 4.26 14.75
C ARG A 194 18.61 4.24 13.36
N LEU A 195 17.93 4.74 12.34
CA LEU A 195 18.47 4.81 10.98
C LEU A 195 19.52 5.93 10.82
N ASN A 196 19.51 6.94 11.70
CA ASN A 196 20.39 8.10 11.63
C ASN A 196 21.25 8.24 12.90
N ARG A 197 21.83 7.14 13.39
CA ARG A 197 22.67 7.16 14.61
C ARG A 197 23.89 8.05 14.49
N THR A 198 24.41 8.23 13.28
CA THR A 198 25.57 9.07 13.01
C THR A 198 25.24 9.99 11.85
N VAL A 199 25.52 11.28 12.00
CA VAL A 199 25.37 12.29 10.95
C VAL A 199 26.57 13.21 10.99
N ILE A 200 27.07 13.60 9.83
CA ILE A 200 28.12 14.60 9.66
C ILE A 200 27.50 15.84 9.01
N THR A 201 27.89 17.02 9.46
CA THR A 201 27.60 18.26 8.73
C THR A 201 28.87 19.05 8.53
N ILE A 202 29.04 19.64 7.35
CA ILE A 202 30.20 20.44 6.97
C ILE A 202 29.69 21.83 6.60
N ASP A 203 30.21 22.81 7.30
CA ASP A 203 29.90 24.24 7.19
C ASP A 203 31.09 24.90 6.50
N LYS A 204 30.97 25.16 5.19
CA LYS A 204 32.08 25.63 4.36
C LYS A 204 32.51 27.04 4.72
N SER A 205 31.56 27.89 5.11
CA SER A 205 31.83 29.29 5.46
C SER A 205 32.59 29.44 6.78
N ASN A 206 32.37 28.52 7.73
CA ASN A 206 33.02 28.55 9.04
C ASN A 206 34.17 27.53 9.16
N PHE A 207 34.47 26.76 8.12
CA PHE A 207 35.51 25.74 8.13
C PHE A 207 35.34 24.71 9.26
N ARG A 208 34.09 24.26 9.49
CA ARG A 208 33.76 23.29 10.56
C ARG A 208 33.08 22.05 10.04
N LEU A 209 33.60 20.91 10.44
CA LEU A 209 32.89 19.62 10.39
C LEU A 209 32.34 19.30 11.77
N ARG A 210 31.06 18.93 11.85
CA ARG A 210 30.39 18.54 13.09
C ARG A 210 29.91 17.10 12.98
N LEU A 211 30.21 16.32 14.02
CA LEU A 211 29.73 14.96 14.19
C LEU A 211 28.56 14.97 15.17
N PHE A 212 27.47 14.34 14.76
CA PHE A 212 26.32 14.08 15.59
C PHE A 212 26.19 12.59 15.85
N LYS A 213 25.94 12.21 17.10
CA LYS A 213 25.66 10.84 17.53
C LYS A 213 24.30 10.79 18.21
N ASN A 214 23.46 9.84 17.82
CA ASN A 214 22.08 9.72 18.27
C ASN A 214 21.32 11.07 18.15
N LEU A 215 21.56 11.77 17.03
CA LEU A 215 21.02 13.10 16.73
C LEU A 215 21.43 14.24 17.69
N LYS A 216 22.37 14.00 18.59
CA LYS A 216 22.96 15.03 19.47
C LYS A 216 24.35 15.42 18.98
N PHE A 217 24.72 16.68 19.16
CA PHE A 217 26.07 17.15 18.86
C PHE A 217 27.08 16.35 19.70
N ALA A 218 28.14 15.85 19.06
CA ALA A 218 29.13 15.01 19.71
C ALA A 218 30.54 15.58 19.66
N LYS A 219 30.97 16.13 18.52
CA LYS A 219 32.28 16.81 18.38
C LYS A 219 32.28 17.72 17.16
N SER A 220 33.14 18.73 17.17
CA SER A 220 33.41 19.58 16.01
C SER A 220 34.91 19.61 15.73
N TYR A 221 35.25 19.67 14.44
CA TYR A 221 36.61 19.61 13.90
C TYR A 221 36.84 20.79 12.97
N GLY A 222 38.06 21.33 12.96
CA GLY A 222 38.47 22.30 11.94
C GLY A 222 38.71 21.57 10.63
N VAL A 223 38.33 22.19 9.50
CA VAL A 223 38.58 21.62 8.17
C VAL A 223 39.13 22.65 7.21
N ALA A 224 39.81 22.21 6.16
CA ALA A 224 39.97 23.01 4.95
C ALA A 224 38.97 22.51 3.89
N VAL A 225 38.52 23.42 3.03
CA VAL A 225 37.59 23.11 1.93
C VAL A 225 38.18 23.54 0.60
N GLY A 226 37.47 23.24 -0.48
CA GLY A 226 37.85 23.56 -1.84
C GLY A 226 38.08 25.05 -2.07
N LEU A 227 39.08 25.34 -2.90
CA LEU A 227 39.30 26.65 -3.51
C LEU A 227 38.06 27.11 -4.29
N PRO A 228 37.88 28.43 -4.53
CA PRO A 228 36.78 28.90 -5.38
C PRO A 228 36.77 28.26 -6.78
N ALA A 229 37.94 28.06 -7.39
CA ALA A 229 38.09 27.37 -8.69
C ALA A 229 37.80 25.86 -8.63
N TYR A 230 37.87 25.25 -7.43
CA TYR A 230 37.66 23.83 -7.20
C TYR A 230 36.77 23.61 -5.97
N PRO A 231 35.49 24.05 -6.04
CA PRO A 231 34.67 24.18 -4.85
C PRO A 231 34.28 22.83 -4.28
N THR A 232 34.28 22.71 -2.94
CA THR A 232 33.63 21.56 -2.29
C THR A 232 32.12 21.59 -2.60
N PRO A 233 31.53 20.51 -3.12
CA PRO A 233 30.13 20.49 -3.52
C PRO A 233 29.20 20.65 -2.32
N SER A 234 28.15 21.45 -2.47
CA SER A 234 27.06 21.55 -1.48
C SER A 234 25.99 20.50 -1.77
N GLY A 235 25.37 19.96 -0.73
CA GLY A 235 24.29 18.99 -0.89
C GLY A 235 24.21 17.98 0.23
N ARG A 236 23.38 16.96 0.00
CA ARG A 236 23.21 15.80 0.88
C ARG A 236 23.91 14.61 0.24
N PHE A 237 24.78 13.99 1.01
CA PHE A 237 25.58 12.85 0.59
C PHE A 237 25.60 11.79 1.69
N SER A 238 26.37 10.73 1.46
CA SER A 238 26.72 9.77 2.50
C SER A 238 28.19 9.36 2.36
N ILE A 239 28.76 8.77 3.40
CA ILE A 239 30.09 8.15 3.31
C ILE A 239 29.97 6.91 2.42
N ALA A 240 30.46 7.01 1.19
CA ALA A 240 30.39 5.95 0.19
C ALA A 240 31.45 4.87 0.40
N SER A 241 32.64 5.24 0.85
CA SER A 241 33.74 4.30 1.07
C SER A 241 34.66 4.78 2.19
N LYS A 242 35.44 3.84 2.74
CA LYS A 242 36.39 4.10 3.83
C LYS A 242 37.66 3.31 3.60
N GLN A 243 38.82 3.96 3.72
CA GLN A 243 40.12 3.32 3.56
C GLN A 243 41.11 3.80 4.62
N VAL A 244 41.96 2.88 5.08
CA VAL A 244 43.10 3.15 5.95
C VAL A 244 44.35 3.24 5.08
N ASN A 245 45.15 4.29 5.26
CA ASN A 245 46.35 4.57 4.47
C ASN A 245 46.09 4.41 2.96
N PRO A 246 45.12 5.18 2.40
CA PRO A 246 44.67 5.03 1.03
C PRO A 246 45.79 5.33 0.03
N THR A 247 45.89 4.56 -1.05
CA THR A 247 46.60 5.00 -2.25
C THR A 247 45.87 6.21 -2.83
N TRP A 248 46.60 7.27 -3.17
CA TRP A 248 46.02 8.43 -3.82
C TRP A 248 46.12 8.27 -5.35
N SER A 249 44.98 8.06 -5.99
CA SER A 249 44.87 8.14 -7.45
C SER A 249 44.79 9.60 -7.86
N VAL A 250 45.80 10.07 -8.57
CA VAL A 250 45.92 11.49 -8.96
C VAL A 250 44.94 11.77 -10.10
N PRO A 251 44.05 12.76 -9.96
CA PRO A 251 43.11 13.10 -11.02
C PRO A 251 43.84 13.50 -12.30
N ASN A 252 43.27 13.12 -13.45
CA ASN A 252 43.74 13.62 -14.73
C ASN A 252 43.26 15.07 -14.91
N SER A 253 43.99 16.02 -14.32
CA SER A 253 43.62 17.43 -14.29
C SER A 253 44.87 18.30 -14.35
N PRO A 254 44.85 19.46 -15.06
CA PRO A 254 46.03 20.28 -15.28
C PRO A 254 46.77 20.71 -14.00
N TRP A 255 46.05 20.91 -12.89
CA TRP A 255 46.66 21.29 -11.60
C TRP A 255 47.57 20.20 -11.02
N ALA A 256 47.42 18.95 -11.45
CA ALA A 256 48.23 17.84 -10.99
C ALA A 256 49.58 17.72 -11.73
N GLY A 257 49.79 18.51 -12.80
CA GLY A 257 51.08 18.58 -13.50
C GLY A 257 51.55 17.22 -14.02
N GLU A 258 52.80 16.88 -13.76
CA GLU A 258 53.42 15.61 -14.20
C GLU A 258 52.83 14.36 -13.52
N LEU A 259 52.13 14.53 -12.38
CA LEU A 259 51.53 13.41 -11.66
C LEU A 259 50.15 13.01 -12.21
N GLN A 260 49.63 13.69 -13.24
CA GLN A 260 48.32 13.40 -13.83
C GLN A 260 48.15 11.92 -14.19
N GLY A 261 47.09 11.28 -13.68
CA GLY A 261 46.79 9.87 -13.95
C GLY A 261 47.69 8.85 -13.23
N THR A 262 48.67 9.30 -12.45
CA THR A 262 49.54 8.42 -11.66
C THR A 262 48.88 8.03 -10.33
N THR A 263 49.57 7.20 -9.54
CA THR A 263 49.16 6.88 -8.17
C THR A 263 50.31 7.12 -7.20
N VAL A 264 49.98 7.60 -6.01
CA VAL A 264 50.91 7.72 -4.89
C VAL A 264 50.53 6.71 -3.82
N ALA A 265 51.44 5.80 -3.50
CA ALA A 265 51.19 4.71 -2.56
C ALA A 265 50.70 5.20 -1.19
N GLY A 266 49.83 4.41 -0.56
CA GLY A 266 49.41 4.61 0.82
C GLY A 266 50.59 4.59 1.79
N GLY A 267 50.58 5.47 2.80
CA GLY A 267 51.68 5.56 3.78
C GLY A 267 52.90 6.36 3.33
N SER A 268 53.01 6.69 2.03
CA SER A 268 54.07 7.58 1.55
C SER A 268 53.95 8.99 2.14
N ALA A 269 55.09 9.61 2.47
CA ALA A 269 55.14 11.01 2.91
C ALA A 269 54.57 11.98 1.85
N ALA A 270 54.70 11.65 0.57
CA ALA A 270 54.17 12.44 -0.55
C ALA A 270 52.64 12.33 -0.70
N ASN A 271 52.00 11.34 -0.08
CA ASN A 271 50.56 11.12 -0.21
C ASN A 271 49.76 12.20 0.54
N PRO A 272 48.93 13.01 -0.14
CA PRO A 272 48.20 14.11 0.48
C PRO A 272 47.01 13.67 1.33
N LEU A 273 46.53 12.42 1.17
CA LEU A 273 45.42 11.85 1.95
C LEU A 273 45.86 11.40 3.36
N LYS A 274 47.17 11.15 3.51
CA LYS A 274 47.84 10.70 4.72
C LYS A 274 47.24 9.40 5.28
N ALA A 275 46.45 9.50 6.34
CA ALA A 275 46.11 8.35 7.16
C ALA A 275 44.75 7.71 6.82
N ARG A 276 43.74 8.49 6.46
CA ARG A 276 42.37 8.00 6.33
C ARG A 276 41.67 8.68 5.18
N TRP A 277 40.87 7.90 4.45
CA TRP A 277 39.94 8.39 3.44
C TRP A 277 38.52 7.99 3.78
N MET A 278 37.60 8.94 3.65
CA MET A 278 36.16 8.72 3.70
C MET A 278 35.53 9.36 2.47
N GLY A 279 35.30 8.55 1.45
CA GLY A 279 34.76 9.00 0.17
C GLY A 279 33.32 9.47 0.29
N ILE A 280 32.96 10.51 -0.46
CA ILE A 280 31.61 11.08 -0.50
C ILE A 280 31.01 10.87 -1.90
N ALA A 281 31.52 11.57 -2.91
CA ALA A 281 31.05 11.49 -4.29
C ALA A 281 32.09 12.08 -5.26
N ASN A 282 32.16 11.58 -6.50
CA ASN A 282 32.95 12.17 -7.61
C ASN A 282 34.42 12.48 -7.27
N GLY A 283 35.11 11.55 -6.61
CA GLY A 283 36.51 11.74 -6.19
C GLY A 283 36.69 12.73 -5.01
N ILE A 284 35.60 13.27 -4.46
CA ILE A 284 35.61 14.11 -3.27
C ILE A 284 35.41 13.26 -2.02
N GLY A 285 36.20 13.55 -0.99
CA GLY A 285 36.11 12.87 0.30
C GLY A 285 36.66 13.71 1.45
N ILE A 286 36.57 13.14 2.64
CA ILE A 286 37.15 13.66 3.87
C ILE A 286 38.44 12.89 4.13
N HIS A 287 39.56 13.59 4.29
CA HIS A 287 40.86 12.96 4.51
C HIS A 287 41.78 13.77 5.41
N GLY A 288 42.87 13.14 5.86
CA GLY A 288 43.92 13.82 6.61
C GLY A 288 44.79 14.68 5.69
N THR A 289 45.47 15.70 6.21
CA THR A 289 46.45 16.47 5.44
C THR A 289 47.75 16.62 6.21
N GLY A 290 48.88 16.64 5.49
CA GLY A 290 50.17 17.06 6.05
C GLY A 290 50.29 18.57 6.17
N GLU A 291 49.50 19.30 5.39
CA GLU A 291 49.46 20.76 5.39
C GLU A 291 48.53 21.26 6.50
N GLY A 292 48.92 21.06 7.76
CA GLY A 292 48.11 21.47 8.92
C GLY A 292 47.71 22.95 8.90
N TYR A 293 48.57 23.81 8.34
CA TYR A 293 48.34 25.25 8.16
C TYR A 293 47.20 25.61 7.19
N SER A 294 46.70 24.63 6.42
CA SER A 294 45.57 24.80 5.49
C SER A 294 44.21 24.75 6.20
N ILE A 295 44.14 24.19 7.41
CA ILE A 295 42.90 24.07 8.16
C ILE A 295 42.37 25.46 8.52
N GLY A 296 41.07 25.70 8.29
CA GLY A 296 40.48 27.04 8.42
C GLY A 296 40.53 27.87 7.14
N LYS A 297 40.96 27.29 6.00
CA LYS A 297 41.10 28.00 4.72
C LYS A 297 40.43 27.24 3.57
N ARG A 298 40.28 27.93 2.44
CA ARG A 298 39.99 27.32 1.13
C ARG A 298 41.32 26.97 0.49
N ALA A 299 41.65 25.68 0.39
CA ALA A 299 43.01 25.24 0.04
C ALA A 299 43.09 23.93 -0.74
N SER A 300 41.96 23.23 -0.93
CA SER A 300 41.94 21.93 -1.63
C SER A 300 41.34 22.05 -3.04
N HIS A 301 41.46 20.96 -3.80
CA HIS A 301 40.78 20.77 -5.09
C HIS A 301 39.37 20.15 -4.93
N GLY A 302 38.67 20.50 -3.84
CA GLY A 302 37.30 20.09 -3.55
C GLY A 302 37.14 19.18 -2.33
N CYS A 303 38.16 18.43 -1.95
CA CYS A 303 38.16 17.56 -0.76
C CYS A 303 38.10 18.33 0.56
N ILE A 304 37.62 17.66 1.61
CA ILE A 304 37.59 18.20 2.97
C ILE A 304 38.83 17.71 3.72
N ARG A 305 39.79 18.60 3.94
CA ARG A 305 41.04 18.29 4.66
C ARG A 305 40.84 18.42 6.16
N MET A 306 41.42 17.51 6.92
CA MET A 306 41.41 17.48 8.39
C MET A 306 42.83 17.28 8.92
N HIS A 307 43.09 17.68 10.16
CA HIS A 307 44.30 17.21 10.86
C HIS A 307 44.30 15.68 10.93
N VAL A 308 45.49 15.08 10.81
CA VAL A 308 45.65 13.61 10.77
C VAL A 308 45.07 12.93 12.01
N ALA A 309 45.32 13.47 13.21
CA ALA A 309 44.74 12.95 14.45
C ALA A 309 43.20 13.00 14.45
N ASP A 310 42.63 14.10 13.94
CA ASP A 310 41.18 14.31 13.90
C ASP A 310 40.49 13.38 12.90
N VAL A 311 41.06 13.18 11.71
CA VAL A 311 40.48 12.24 10.73
C VAL A 311 40.56 10.80 11.23
N ILE A 312 41.64 10.41 11.93
CA ILE A 312 41.75 9.08 12.56
C ILE A 312 40.66 8.91 13.62
N ALA A 313 40.44 9.92 14.46
CA ALA A 313 39.38 9.89 15.47
C ALA A 313 37.97 9.86 14.86
N LEU A 314 37.71 10.64 13.81
CA LEU A 314 36.43 10.66 13.10
C LEU A 314 36.16 9.32 12.41
N TYR A 315 37.17 8.75 11.73
CA TYR A 315 37.08 7.50 10.99
C TYR A 315 36.57 6.34 11.85
N LYS A 316 36.99 6.27 13.13
CA LYS A 316 36.53 5.23 14.07
C LYS A 316 35.05 5.36 14.46
N ARG A 317 34.45 6.55 14.30
CA ARG A 317 33.12 6.89 14.83
C ARG A 317 32.01 6.90 13.78
N VAL A 318 32.39 6.77 12.51
CA VAL A 318 31.49 6.87 11.34
C VAL A 318 31.59 5.59 10.51
N SER A 319 30.47 5.16 9.93
CA SER A 319 30.38 3.99 9.07
C SER A 319 30.07 4.41 7.63
N VAL A 320 30.33 3.51 6.66
CA VAL A 320 29.73 3.63 5.32
C VAL A 320 28.22 3.80 5.45
N GLY A 321 27.62 4.64 4.60
CA GLY A 321 26.21 5.05 4.66
C GLY A 321 25.89 6.17 5.65
N THR A 322 26.85 6.62 6.48
CA THR A 322 26.66 7.78 7.37
C THR A 322 26.28 9.01 6.54
N GLN A 323 25.16 9.65 6.89
CA GLN A 323 24.66 10.85 6.20
C GLN A 323 25.61 12.03 6.38
N VAL A 324 25.86 12.77 5.29
CA VAL A 324 26.71 13.97 5.26
C VAL A 324 25.92 15.12 4.65
N LEU A 325 25.79 16.22 5.37
CA LEU A 325 25.28 17.49 4.82
C LEU A 325 26.45 18.43 4.60
N ILE A 326 26.63 18.95 3.39
CA ILE A 326 27.60 20.00 3.09
C ILE A 326 26.83 21.25 2.70
N ALA A 327 27.05 22.36 3.40
CA ALA A 327 26.48 23.66 3.07
C ALA A 327 27.56 24.74 3.07
#